data_AF-A0A4P9VGL2-F1
#
_entry.id   AF-A0A4P9VGL2-F1
#
_cell.length_a   1.000
_cell.length_b   1.000
_cell.length_c   1.000
_cell.angle_alpha   90.00
_cell.angle_beta   90.00
_cell.angle_gamma   90.00
#
_symmetry.space_group_name_H-M   'P 1'
#
loop_
_entity.id
_entity.type
_entity.pdbx_description
1 polymer ?
#
loop_
_entity_poly.entity_id
_entity_poly.type
_entity_poly.pdbx_seq_one_letter_code
_entity_poly.pdbx_strand_id
1 'polypeptide(L)'
;MPKLSIKPLAVWCCVSIFTCSGTAMADDPPFMNHMEKGVAYLLSQQNADGSWGSNPDTRMRITARIVETLQHFQLKGPFYEKALVWLANNHGSSTEAIARQSLVLNQAGIKRLDLTNQLLAQGWMYSNRLSWGGTAISSSTIRDTSLVTKALTTLYQRPKNTAQIDSKYKDISATGFIKDNQTENSGWSELNYSGKTQDVSVLPTAYAIQGIYSINVRFNFKHGGDGTFVNYYGKHAKEGAEWLKSVQKASGEISDTPGLAVYETAESVISLQLFHTYPRAFTAETAINKGREFISQQFLANGSIQHDLFFTAIALNALTTEAPAWQDTDQDGYPDKVEQHLGMNDQVADTINLYNTDVSLAKATALSPHYAVSGTALPSLNNLGGKFIRFINKPPLTNNKLLAAGNYLLVYEIEDSQGIRRIVQLPLIVSAPQSDVDRDGMVAAYELSHRLNDYDPSDADRDNDADGLSNLVEYWSHTQPHHKDTDNDGLPDGYEVFYHLNPNKPDADEDPDQDGLTNLAEYHYRANPHHHDTDHDNTPDADEAAMGRQPAIHEPAVLMILSDQL
;
A
#
# COMPACT_ATOMS: atom_id res chain seq x y z
N MET A 1 26.77 36.13 -25.95
CA MET A 1 26.48 35.65 -24.59
C MET A 1 25.56 36.64 -23.88
N PRO A 2 24.26 36.34 -23.72
CA PRO A 2 23.38 37.13 -22.87
C PRO A 2 23.36 36.56 -21.44
N LYS A 3 23.55 37.44 -20.46
CA LYS A 3 23.50 37.15 -19.02
C LYS A 3 22.08 36.76 -18.61
N LEU A 4 21.92 35.55 -18.07
CA LEU A 4 20.70 35.12 -17.39
C LEU A 4 20.62 35.84 -16.03
N SER A 5 19.54 36.58 -15.81
CA SER A 5 19.18 37.17 -14.52
C SER A 5 18.25 36.21 -13.78
N ILE A 6 18.73 35.65 -12.68
CA ILE A 6 17.93 34.87 -11.73
C ILE A 6 17.49 35.84 -10.64
N LYS A 7 16.19 36.06 -10.51
CA LYS A 7 15.58 36.76 -9.36
C LYS A 7 15.12 35.72 -8.33
N PRO A 8 15.47 35.86 -7.04
CA PRO A 8 14.89 35.03 -5.97
C PRO A 8 13.50 35.58 -5.59
N LEU A 9 12.52 34.70 -5.45
CA LEU A 9 11.21 35.01 -4.88
C LEU A 9 11.31 34.89 -3.35
N ALA A 10 11.08 36.01 -2.69
CA ALA A 10 11.16 36.19 -1.24
C ALA A 10 10.06 35.40 -0.52
N VAL A 11 10.47 34.62 0.48
CA VAL A 11 9.63 34.07 1.54
C VAL A 11 9.43 35.17 2.58
N TRP A 12 8.19 35.59 2.81
CA TRP A 12 7.83 36.45 3.94
C TRP A 12 7.69 35.58 5.20
N CYS A 13 8.69 35.62 6.06
CA CYS A 13 8.64 35.11 7.42
C CYS A 13 8.46 36.32 8.36
N CYS A 14 7.31 36.44 9.01
CA CYS A 14 7.13 37.39 10.11
C CYS A 14 7.58 36.71 11.41
N VAL A 15 8.75 37.11 11.90
CA VAL A 15 9.24 36.80 13.24
C VAL A 15 8.81 37.93 14.17
N SER A 16 8.03 37.61 15.20
CA SER A 16 7.89 38.46 16.38
C SER A 16 8.61 37.78 17.53
N ILE A 17 9.74 38.38 17.92
CA ILE A 17 10.58 37.97 19.04
C ILE A 17 9.86 38.33 20.34
N PHE A 18 9.58 37.33 21.18
CA PHE A 18 9.51 37.49 22.62
C PHE A 18 10.42 36.43 23.25
N THR A 19 11.49 36.89 23.89
CA THR A 19 12.38 36.06 24.69
C THR A 19 11.71 35.74 26.02
N CYS A 20 11.52 34.45 26.30
CA CYS A 20 11.46 33.95 27.66
C CYS A 20 12.10 32.55 27.69
N SER A 21 13.13 32.42 28.52
CA SER A 21 13.91 31.22 28.74
C SER A 21 13.08 30.13 29.41
N GLY A 22 12.87 29.04 28.68
CA GLY A 22 12.27 27.80 29.12
C GLY A 22 12.04 26.97 27.87
N THR A 23 12.60 25.76 27.80
CA THR A 23 12.35 24.81 26.71
C THR A 23 10.89 24.41 26.73
N ALA A 24 10.03 25.20 26.09
CA ALA A 24 8.70 24.78 25.70
C ALA A 24 8.89 23.81 24.53
N MET A 25 8.63 22.53 24.77
CA MET A 25 8.28 21.62 23.67
C MET A 25 7.16 22.31 22.90
N ALA A 26 7.22 22.34 21.57
CA ALA A 26 6.12 22.85 20.78
C ALA A 26 4.85 22.13 21.22
N ASP A 27 3.82 22.86 21.66
CA ASP A 27 2.55 22.23 22.05
C ASP A 27 2.05 21.38 20.88
N ASP A 28 1.74 20.11 21.13
CA ASP A 28 1.19 19.21 20.11
C ASP A 28 -0.02 19.87 19.43
N PRO A 29 -0.20 19.71 18.10
CA PRO A 29 -1.40 20.21 17.44
C PRO A 29 -2.68 19.79 18.19
N PRO A 30 -3.74 20.63 18.18
CA PRO A 30 -4.99 20.30 18.85
C PRO A 30 -5.49 18.92 18.44
N PHE A 31 -5.87 18.11 19.42
CA PHE A 31 -6.44 16.77 19.23
C PHE A 31 -5.50 15.69 18.67
N MET A 32 -4.17 15.90 18.58
CA MET A 32 -3.20 14.91 18.06
C MET A 32 -3.36 13.52 18.68
N ASN A 33 -3.39 13.43 20.01
CA ASN A 33 -3.55 12.16 20.71
C ASN A 33 -4.87 11.43 20.38
N HIS A 34 -5.95 12.15 20.03
CA HIS A 34 -7.18 11.51 19.53
C HIS A 34 -7.00 11.00 18.10
N MET A 35 -6.30 11.75 17.25
CA MET A 35 -6.02 11.37 15.88
C MET A 35 -5.10 10.15 15.81
N GLU A 36 -4.00 10.13 16.57
CA GLU A 36 -3.06 9.01 16.66
C GLU A 36 -3.76 7.72 17.10
N LYS A 37 -4.50 7.76 18.21
CA LYS A 37 -5.23 6.59 18.74
C LYS A 37 -6.35 6.15 17.82
N GLY A 38 -7.09 7.08 17.23
CA GLY A 38 -8.20 6.73 16.34
C GLY A 38 -7.73 6.13 15.03
N VAL A 39 -6.64 6.65 14.45
CA VAL A 39 -5.99 6.02 13.29
C VAL A 39 -5.50 4.62 13.67
N ALA A 40 -4.78 4.47 14.77
CA ALA A 40 -4.32 3.16 15.24
C ALA A 40 -5.49 2.18 15.45
N TYR A 41 -6.59 2.63 16.07
CA TYR A 41 -7.80 1.83 16.19
C TYR A 41 -8.36 1.37 14.84
N LEU A 42 -8.45 2.26 13.85
CA LEU A 42 -8.93 1.86 12.53
C LEU A 42 -8.00 0.82 11.91
N LEU A 43 -6.68 1.06 11.91
CA LEU A 43 -5.71 0.14 11.31
C LEU A 43 -5.73 -1.24 11.97
N SER A 44 -5.89 -1.30 13.30
CA SER A 44 -5.96 -2.56 14.05
C SER A 44 -7.19 -3.41 13.73
N GLN A 45 -8.17 -2.88 13.02
CA GLN A 45 -9.46 -3.55 12.71
C GLN A 45 -9.57 -3.96 11.24
N GLN A 46 -8.48 -3.86 10.46
CA GLN A 46 -8.50 -4.27 9.05
C GLN A 46 -8.61 -5.80 8.93
N ASN A 47 -9.51 -6.27 8.08
CA ASN A 47 -9.62 -7.68 7.75
C ASN A 47 -8.41 -8.14 6.91
N ALA A 48 -8.15 -9.45 6.92
CA ALA A 48 -7.06 -10.04 6.13
C ALA A 48 -7.18 -9.80 4.61
N ASP A 49 -8.36 -9.49 4.08
CA ASP A 49 -8.58 -9.15 2.66
C ASP A 49 -8.35 -7.66 2.34
N GLY A 50 -8.03 -6.83 3.33
CA GLY A 50 -7.83 -5.37 3.18
C GLY A 50 -9.08 -4.52 3.43
N SER A 51 -10.24 -5.15 3.63
CA SER A 51 -11.48 -4.43 3.91
C SER A 51 -11.65 -4.10 5.40
N TRP A 52 -12.63 -3.25 5.70
CA TRP A 52 -13.11 -3.00 7.06
C TRP A 52 -14.59 -3.30 7.20
N GLY A 53 -14.95 -3.86 8.36
CA GLY A 53 -16.32 -4.24 8.71
C GLY A 53 -16.65 -5.69 8.36
N SER A 54 -17.58 -6.27 9.11
CA SER A 54 -18.00 -7.67 8.96
C SER A 54 -19.24 -7.83 8.09
N ASN A 55 -20.17 -6.88 8.13
CA ASN A 55 -21.43 -6.95 7.38
C ASN A 55 -21.20 -6.64 5.88
N PRO A 56 -21.47 -7.58 4.95
CA PRO A 56 -21.29 -7.38 3.51
C PRO A 56 -21.99 -6.13 2.94
N ASP A 57 -23.16 -5.76 3.45
CA ASP A 57 -23.96 -4.64 2.93
C ASP A 57 -23.34 -3.28 3.23
N THR A 58 -22.55 -3.18 4.30
CA THR A 58 -21.96 -1.91 4.76
C THR A 58 -20.44 -1.88 4.60
N ARG A 59 -19.80 -3.04 4.38
CA ARG A 59 -18.35 -3.21 4.25
C ARG A 59 -17.73 -2.25 3.24
N MET A 60 -18.33 -2.12 2.06
CA MET A 60 -17.86 -1.21 1.01
C MET A 60 -17.87 0.26 1.49
N ARG A 61 -18.97 0.69 2.13
CA ARG A 61 -19.12 2.05 2.65
C ARG A 61 -18.12 2.35 3.76
N ILE A 62 -17.93 1.42 4.70
CA ILE A 62 -16.99 1.55 5.82
C ILE A 62 -15.56 1.61 5.30
N THR A 63 -15.17 0.65 4.45
CA THR A 63 -13.85 0.59 3.84
C THR A 63 -13.54 1.89 3.07
N ALA A 64 -14.46 2.34 2.20
CA ALA A 64 -14.26 3.58 1.45
C ALA A 64 -14.16 4.82 2.37
N ARG A 65 -14.92 4.88 3.47
CA ARG A 65 -14.81 5.98 4.43
C ARG A 65 -13.47 6.00 5.16
N ILE A 66 -12.96 4.84 5.57
CA ILE A 66 -11.64 4.75 6.21
C ILE A 66 -10.55 5.13 5.22
N VAL A 67 -10.62 4.67 3.97
CA VAL A 67 -9.67 5.08 2.92
C VAL A 67 -9.73 6.59 2.67
N GLU A 68 -10.93 7.20 2.64
CA GLU A 68 -11.06 8.67 2.55
C GLU A 68 -10.38 9.37 3.74
N THR A 69 -10.45 8.78 4.93
CA THR A 69 -9.81 9.29 6.16
C THR A 69 -8.29 9.19 6.08
N LEU A 70 -7.75 8.05 5.64
CA LEU A 70 -6.31 7.88 5.43
C LEU A 70 -5.79 8.84 4.35
N GLN A 71 -6.56 9.08 3.27
CA GLN A 71 -6.22 10.08 2.26
C GLN A 71 -6.22 11.51 2.81
N HIS A 72 -7.17 11.86 3.69
CA HIS A 72 -7.22 13.15 4.36
C HIS A 72 -5.97 13.41 5.21
N PHE A 73 -5.51 12.39 5.94
CA PHE A 73 -4.28 12.43 6.73
C PHE A 73 -3.00 12.18 5.92
N GLN A 74 -3.11 11.93 4.62
CA GLN A 74 -2.00 11.58 3.72
C GLN A 74 -1.23 10.32 4.11
N LEU A 75 -1.88 9.40 4.83
CA LEU A 75 -1.32 8.12 5.26
C LEU A 75 -1.40 7.11 4.11
N LYS A 76 -0.25 6.77 3.51
CA LYS A 76 -0.16 5.92 2.32
C LYS A 76 0.63 4.64 2.55
N GLY A 77 0.57 4.10 3.76
CA GLY A 77 1.21 2.83 4.08
C GLY A 77 0.44 1.58 3.64
N PRO A 78 0.99 0.39 3.94
CA PRO A 78 0.47 -0.91 3.53
C PRO A 78 -1.03 -1.21 3.76
N PHE A 79 -1.64 -0.80 4.89
CA PHE A 79 -3.09 -1.00 5.12
C PHE A 79 -3.92 -0.17 4.14
N TYR A 80 -3.51 1.06 3.82
CA TYR A 80 -4.19 1.91 2.83
C TYR A 80 -4.13 1.23 1.45
N GLU A 81 -2.97 0.70 1.09
CA GLU A 81 -2.71 0.07 -0.19
C GLU A 81 -3.50 -1.23 -0.39
N LYS A 82 -3.53 -2.08 0.64
CA LYS A 82 -4.35 -3.31 0.65
C LYS A 82 -5.84 -3.00 0.51
N ALA A 83 -6.31 -1.92 1.13
CA ALA A 83 -7.69 -1.46 0.99
C ALA A 83 -7.99 -0.94 -0.41
N LEU A 84 -7.05 -0.24 -1.07
CA LEU A 84 -7.21 0.17 -2.47
C LEU A 84 -7.32 -1.05 -3.39
N VAL A 85 -6.50 -2.09 -3.17
CA VAL A 85 -6.56 -3.34 -3.93
C VAL A 85 -7.94 -3.99 -3.76
N TRP A 86 -8.44 -4.08 -2.52
CA TRP A 86 -9.76 -4.63 -2.25
C TRP A 86 -10.86 -3.81 -2.92
N LEU A 87 -10.88 -2.48 -2.74
CA LEU A 87 -11.86 -1.59 -3.36
C LEU A 87 -11.80 -1.67 -4.89
N ALA A 88 -10.62 -1.77 -5.48
CA ALA A 88 -10.44 -1.81 -6.93
C ALA A 88 -10.87 -3.14 -7.57
N ASN A 89 -11.02 -4.22 -6.79
CA ASN A 89 -11.44 -5.54 -7.29
C ASN A 89 -12.83 -5.98 -6.81
N ASN A 90 -13.48 -5.19 -5.96
CA ASN A 90 -14.84 -5.43 -5.49
C ASN A 90 -15.82 -4.42 -6.11
N HIS A 91 -17.10 -4.59 -5.80
CA HIS A 91 -18.19 -3.80 -6.39
C HIS A 91 -19.21 -3.37 -5.34
N GLY A 92 -19.52 -2.07 -5.27
CA GLY A 92 -20.53 -1.55 -4.36
C GLY A 92 -21.94 -2.04 -4.71
N SER A 93 -22.78 -2.24 -3.69
CA SER A 93 -24.16 -2.72 -3.82
C SER A 93 -25.19 -1.58 -3.85
N SER A 94 -24.88 -0.42 -3.27
CA SER A 94 -25.74 0.78 -3.22
C SER A 94 -25.11 1.97 -3.93
N THR A 95 -25.93 2.95 -4.30
CA THR A 95 -25.46 4.18 -4.95
C THR A 95 -24.48 4.95 -4.05
N GLU A 96 -24.75 5.03 -2.74
CA GLU A 96 -23.80 5.57 -1.75
C GLU A 96 -22.45 4.82 -1.80
N ALA A 97 -22.48 3.49 -1.73
CA ALA A 97 -21.27 2.68 -1.67
C ALA A 97 -20.43 2.85 -2.95
N ILE A 98 -21.07 2.83 -4.12
CA ILE A 98 -20.41 3.03 -5.42
C ILE A 98 -19.83 4.45 -5.53
N ALA A 99 -20.56 5.47 -5.06
CA ALA A 99 -20.08 6.84 -5.07
C ALA A 99 -18.83 7.02 -4.21
N ARG A 100 -18.83 6.50 -2.97
CA ARG A 100 -17.67 6.56 -2.06
C ARG A 100 -16.49 5.76 -2.60
N GLN A 101 -16.74 4.54 -3.09
CA GLN A 101 -15.72 3.69 -3.72
C GLN A 101 -15.07 4.42 -4.91
N SER A 102 -15.89 5.00 -5.79
CA SER A 102 -15.40 5.76 -6.95
C SER A 102 -14.59 6.97 -6.52
N LEU A 103 -15.05 7.71 -5.52
CA LEU A 103 -14.37 8.91 -4.99
C LEU A 103 -12.93 8.59 -4.56
N VAL A 104 -12.75 7.61 -3.68
CA VAL A 104 -11.42 7.30 -3.11
C VAL A 104 -10.48 6.65 -4.12
N LEU A 105 -11.01 5.80 -5.01
CA LEU A 105 -10.21 5.23 -6.11
C LEU A 105 -9.73 6.31 -7.08
N ASN A 106 -10.61 7.26 -7.45
CA ASN A 106 -10.23 8.36 -8.32
C ASN A 106 -9.19 9.28 -7.68
N GLN A 107 -9.29 9.54 -6.37
CA GLN A 107 -8.28 10.28 -5.60
C GLN A 107 -6.93 9.56 -5.55
N ALA A 108 -6.93 8.22 -5.53
CA ALA A 108 -5.74 7.39 -5.70
C ALA A 108 -5.26 7.27 -7.17
N GLY A 109 -5.96 7.88 -8.12
CA GLY A 109 -5.64 7.79 -9.55
C GLY A 109 -6.01 6.45 -10.19
N ILE A 110 -6.85 5.63 -9.55
CA ILE A 110 -7.39 4.36 -10.06
C ILE A 110 -8.77 4.63 -10.68
N LYS A 111 -8.90 4.46 -11.99
CA LYS A 111 -10.14 4.77 -12.71
C LYS A 111 -10.94 3.51 -13.01
N ARG A 112 -12.05 3.31 -12.29
CA ARG A 112 -13.05 2.27 -12.56
C ARG A 112 -14.21 2.85 -13.39
N LEU A 113 -14.03 2.86 -14.72
CA LEU A 113 -15.02 3.41 -15.64
C LEU A 113 -16.36 2.66 -15.61
N ASP A 114 -16.33 1.37 -15.28
CA ASP A 114 -17.51 0.56 -15.05
C ASP A 114 -18.37 1.09 -13.88
N LEU A 115 -17.77 1.43 -12.74
CA LEU A 115 -18.48 2.07 -11.61
C LEU A 115 -19.05 3.44 -12.00
N THR A 116 -18.28 4.20 -12.80
CA THR A 116 -18.74 5.50 -13.33
C THR A 116 -19.97 5.33 -14.22
N ASN A 117 -19.91 4.40 -15.16
CA ASN A 117 -21.01 4.11 -16.07
C ASN A 117 -22.23 3.62 -15.32
N GLN A 118 -22.04 2.83 -14.25
CA GLN A 118 -23.12 2.39 -13.39
C GLN A 118 -23.78 3.57 -12.67
N LEU A 119 -23.01 4.48 -12.08
CA LEU A 119 -23.58 5.69 -11.46
C LEU A 119 -24.37 6.52 -12.48
N LEU A 120 -23.83 6.71 -13.68
CA LEU A 120 -24.55 7.44 -14.74
C LEU A 120 -25.85 6.72 -15.15
N ALA A 121 -25.83 5.39 -15.24
CA ALA A 121 -27.01 4.59 -15.56
C ALA A 121 -28.08 4.58 -14.44
N GLN A 122 -27.68 4.76 -13.18
CA GLN A 122 -28.58 4.86 -12.03
C GLN A 122 -29.23 6.25 -11.88
N GLY A 123 -28.77 7.25 -12.64
CA GLY A 123 -29.28 8.61 -12.54
C GLY A 123 -30.68 8.76 -13.11
N TRP A 124 -31.54 9.49 -12.40
CA TRP A 124 -32.92 9.80 -12.81
C TRP A 124 -33.11 11.28 -13.06
N MET A 125 -33.93 11.62 -14.06
CA MET A 125 -34.36 13.00 -14.31
C MET A 125 -35.57 13.35 -13.42
N TYR A 126 -35.33 14.10 -12.34
CA TYR A 126 -36.37 14.71 -11.51
C TYR A 126 -36.58 16.16 -11.95
N SER A 127 -37.76 16.50 -12.48
CA SER A 127 -38.08 17.85 -12.99
C SER A 127 -37.01 18.40 -13.96
N ASN A 128 -36.51 17.56 -14.88
CA ASN A 128 -35.40 17.87 -15.81
C ASN A 128 -34.05 18.17 -15.12
N ARG A 129 -33.83 17.61 -13.94
CA ARG A 129 -32.54 17.60 -13.24
C ARG A 129 -32.09 16.17 -12.98
N LEU A 130 -30.84 15.87 -13.34
CA LEU A 130 -30.24 14.58 -12.96
C LEU A 130 -30.18 14.49 -11.43
N SER A 131 -30.44 13.31 -10.88
CA SER A 131 -30.52 13.06 -9.44
C SER A 131 -30.37 11.57 -9.13
N TRP A 132 -30.06 11.24 -7.88
CA TRP A 132 -29.84 9.86 -7.41
C TRP A 132 -30.53 9.60 -6.09
N GLY A 133 -30.94 8.35 -5.88
CA GLY A 133 -31.36 7.81 -4.58
C GLY A 133 -30.47 6.63 -4.19
N GLY A 134 -30.79 5.94 -3.07
CA GLY A 134 -29.95 4.86 -2.54
C GLY A 134 -29.77 3.64 -3.46
N THR A 135 -30.69 3.43 -4.43
CA THR A 135 -30.61 2.40 -5.47
C THR A 135 -31.16 2.93 -6.81
N ALA A 136 -30.99 2.15 -7.87
CA ALA A 136 -31.52 2.46 -9.20
C ALA A 136 -33.05 2.64 -9.25
N ILE A 137 -33.82 2.20 -8.24
CA ILE A 137 -35.30 2.29 -8.23
C ILE A 137 -35.84 3.16 -7.09
N SER A 138 -34.96 3.71 -6.24
CA SER A 138 -35.39 4.54 -5.12
C SER A 138 -35.61 6.00 -5.54
N SER A 139 -36.46 6.72 -4.79
CA SER A 139 -36.63 8.16 -4.94
C SER A 139 -35.32 8.93 -4.75
N SER A 140 -35.15 10.00 -5.51
CA SER A 140 -33.98 10.88 -5.42
C SER A 140 -33.85 11.52 -4.03
N THR A 141 -32.62 11.52 -3.49
CA THR A 141 -32.28 12.09 -2.18
C THR A 141 -31.21 13.17 -2.32
N ILE A 142 -31.14 14.09 -1.36
CA ILE A 142 -30.08 15.11 -1.36
C ILE A 142 -28.72 14.48 -1.09
N ARG A 143 -28.65 13.50 -0.18
CA ARG A 143 -27.38 12.86 0.23
C ARG A 143 -26.75 12.05 -0.90
N ASP A 144 -27.50 11.14 -1.52
CA ASP A 144 -26.97 10.30 -2.60
C ASP A 144 -26.58 11.16 -3.81
N THR A 145 -27.43 12.13 -4.16
CA THR A 145 -27.15 13.06 -5.25
C THR A 145 -25.87 13.87 -5.00
N SER A 146 -25.63 14.31 -3.76
CA SER A 146 -24.42 15.06 -3.40
C SER A 146 -23.17 14.18 -3.41
N LEU A 147 -23.27 12.94 -2.93
CA LEU A 147 -22.18 11.95 -2.98
C LEU A 147 -21.79 11.60 -4.42
N VAL A 148 -22.76 11.29 -5.27
CA VAL A 148 -22.51 11.00 -6.69
C VAL A 148 -21.91 12.21 -7.39
N THR A 149 -22.41 13.42 -7.08
CA THR A 149 -21.83 14.66 -7.58
C THR A 149 -20.36 14.78 -7.18
N LYS A 150 -20.02 14.58 -5.90
CA LYS A 150 -18.63 14.58 -5.40
C LYS A 150 -17.77 13.55 -6.15
N ALA A 151 -18.25 12.31 -6.27
CA ALA A 151 -17.54 11.23 -6.95
C ALA A 151 -17.28 11.55 -8.43
N LEU A 152 -18.30 11.93 -9.19
CA LEU A 152 -18.18 12.22 -10.63
C LEU A 152 -17.25 13.42 -10.89
N THR A 153 -17.25 14.43 -10.01
CA THR A 153 -16.39 15.62 -10.20
C THR A 153 -14.90 15.32 -10.15
N THR A 154 -14.49 14.22 -9.49
CA THR A 154 -13.08 13.80 -9.45
C THR A 154 -12.56 13.25 -10.78
N LEU A 155 -13.44 12.72 -11.63
CA LEU A 155 -13.08 12.10 -12.91
C LEU A 155 -12.70 13.12 -13.99
N TYR A 156 -13.27 14.31 -13.91
CA TYR A 156 -13.16 15.29 -14.98
C TYR A 156 -11.99 16.25 -14.75
N GLN A 157 -11.20 16.46 -15.81
CA GLN A 157 -10.21 17.52 -15.86
C GLN A 157 -10.90 18.86 -16.10
N ARG A 158 -10.35 19.95 -15.53
CA ARG A 158 -10.83 21.30 -15.78
C ARG A 158 -10.84 21.57 -17.31
N PRO A 159 -11.99 21.89 -17.91
CA PRO A 159 -12.05 22.26 -19.32
C PRO A 159 -11.24 23.52 -19.58
N LYS A 160 -10.64 23.60 -20.77
CA LYS A 160 -9.83 24.77 -21.17
C LYS A 160 -10.67 26.01 -21.49
N ASN A 161 -11.98 25.87 -21.71
CA ASN A 161 -12.88 27.00 -21.98
C ASN A 161 -14.17 26.93 -21.13
N THR A 162 -14.72 28.10 -20.80
CA THR A 162 -15.87 28.25 -19.90
C THR A 162 -17.17 27.71 -20.51
N ALA A 163 -17.35 27.81 -21.83
CA ALA A 163 -18.55 27.33 -22.52
C ALA A 163 -18.70 25.79 -22.52
N GLN A 164 -17.59 25.03 -22.57
CA GLN A 164 -17.62 23.57 -22.41
C GLN A 164 -17.81 23.14 -20.95
N ILE A 165 -17.48 24.00 -19.97
CA ILE A 165 -17.83 23.78 -18.56
C ILE A 165 -19.37 23.77 -18.43
N ASP A 166 -20.06 24.74 -19.03
CA ASP A 166 -21.51 24.87 -18.84
C ASP A 166 -22.34 23.79 -19.57
N SER A 167 -21.95 23.32 -20.77
CA SER A 167 -22.74 22.32 -21.49
C SER A 167 -22.49 20.89 -21.01
N LYS A 168 -21.24 20.48 -20.82
CA LYS A 168 -20.89 19.09 -20.47
C LYS A 168 -21.15 18.76 -18.99
N TYR A 169 -21.12 19.76 -18.11
CA TYR A 169 -21.24 19.56 -16.66
C TYR A 169 -22.63 19.89 -16.12
N LYS A 170 -23.44 20.67 -16.85
CA LYS A 170 -24.87 20.84 -16.53
C LYS A 170 -25.65 19.54 -16.65
N ASP A 171 -25.19 18.62 -17.51
CA ASP A 171 -25.80 17.31 -17.71
C ASP A 171 -25.26 16.23 -16.76
N ILE A 172 -24.08 16.44 -16.15
CA ILE A 172 -23.40 15.42 -15.31
C ILE A 172 -23.44 15.77 -13.81
N SER A 173 -23.42 17.06 -13.48
CA SER A 173 -23.55 17.49 -12.08
C SER A 173 -25.02 17.72 -11.75
N ALA A 174 -25.55 16.92 -10.83
CA ALA A 174 -26.88 17.13 -10.27
C ALA A 174 -26.95 18.36 -9.34
N THR A 175 -26.05 19.34 -9.51
CA THR A 175 -26.07 20.60 -8.75
C THR A 175 -27.35 21.38 -8.94
N GLY A 176 -27.95 21.32 -10.14
CA GLY A 176 -29.25 21.90 -10.40
C GLY A 176 -30.32 21.29 -9.49
N PHE A 177 -30.33 19.97 -9.30
CA PHE A 177 -31.25 19.30 -8.39
C PHE A 177 -31.01 19.73 -6.94
N ILE A 178 -29.76 19.68 -6.47
CA ILE A 178 -29.43 20.07 -5.08
C ILE A 178 -29.88 21.51 -4.84
N LYS A 179 -29.52 22.43 -5.75
CA LYS A 179 -29.85 23.85 -5.65
C LYS A 179 -31.36 24.12 -5.70
N ASP A 180 -32.08 23.49 -6.64
CA ASP A 180 -33.52 23.71 -6.80
C ASP A 180 -34.35 23.15 -5.63
N ASN A 181 -33.76 22.30 -4.78
CA ASN A 181 -34.39 21.71 -3.59
C ASN A 181 -33.86 22.30 -2.27
N GLN A 182 -33.18 23.45 -2.28
CA GLN A 182 -32.93 24.19 -1.04
C GLN A 182 -34.25 24.76 -0.50
N THR A 183 -34.46 24.65 0.81
CA THR A 183 -35.66 25.18 1.48
C THR A 183 -35.61 26.70 1.63
N GLU A 184 -36.76 27.31 1.94
CA GLU A 184 -36.85 28.74 2.25
C GLU A 184 -36.00 29.15 3.48
N ASN A 185 -35.74 28.19 4.38
CA ASN A 185 -34.91 28.36 5.57
C ASN A 185 -33.41 28.14 5.29
N SER A 186 -32.98 28.16 4.02
CA SER A 186 -31.58 28.07 3.59
C SER A 186 -30.86 26.73 3.82
N GLY A 187 -31.46 25.74 4.48
CA GLY A 187 -30.94 24.37 4.50
C GLY A 187 -31.71 23.41 3.58
N TRP A 188 -31.42 22.12 3.70
CA TRP A 188 -32.02 21.03 2.93
C TRP A 188 -32.72 20.02 3.84
N SER A 189 -33.71 19.34 3.29
CA SER A 189 -34.35 18.18 3.90
C SER A 189 -34.24 16.97 2.97
N GLU A 190 -34.59 15.78 3.45
CA GLU A 190 -34.86 14.69 2.52
C GLU A 190 -36.16 14.96 1.76
N LEU A 191 -36.24 14.46 0.53
CA LEU A 191 -37.42 14.63 -0.30
C LEU A 191 -38.42 13.51 -0.01
N ASN A 192 -39.68 13.90 0.23
CA ASN A 192 -40.80 12.95 0.20
C ASN A 192 -41.42 12.89 -1.20
N TYR A 193 -42.22 11.86 -1.49
CA TYR A 193 -42.89 11.68 -2.80
C TYR A 193 -43.76 12.88 -3.24
N SER A 194 -44.14 13.76 -2.32
CA SER A 194 -44.96 14.96 -2.58
C SER A 194 -44.17 16.24 -2.87
N GLY A 195 -42.83 16.19 -2.84
CA GLY A 195 -41.96 17.25 -3.37
C GLY A 195 -41.98 18.59 -2.62
N LYS A 196 -42.63 18.73 -1.45
CA LYS A 196 -42.54 19.92 -0.60
C LYS A 196 -42.66 19.61 0.90
N THR A 197 -41.79 20.29 1.65
CA THR A 197 -41.72 20.55 3.11
C THR A 197 -41.55 19.34 4.03
N GLN A 198 -40.31 18.88 4.19
CA GLN A 198 -39.85 18.44 5.51
C GLN A 198 -39.16 19.60 6.21
N ASP A 199 -39.15 19.56 7.54
CA ASP A 199 -38.30 20.43 8.35
C ASP A 199 -36.85 20.28 7.89
N VAL A 200 -36.13 21.39 7.82
CA VAL A 200 -34.72 21.39 7.42
C VAL A 200 -33.93 20.48 8.34
N SER A 201 -33.06 19.65 7.75
CA SER A 201 -32.28 18.66 8.50
C SER A 201 -30.77 18.83 8.34
N VAL A 202 -30.03 18.46 9.37
CA VAL A 202 -28.57 18.63 9.46
C VAL A 202 -27.85 17.83 8.37
N LEU A 203 -28.09 16.53 8.26
CA LEU A 203 -27.36 15.69 7.31
C LEU A 203 -27.58 16.06 5.83
N PRO A 204 -28.82 16.20 5.31
CA PRO A 204 -29.03 16.66 3.94
C PRO A 204 -28.34 17.99 3.66
N THR A 205 -28.37 18.93 4.62
CA THR A 205 -27.69 20.22 4.49
C THR A 205 -26.18 20.07 4.41
N ALA A 206 -25.56 19.28 5.30
CA ALA A 206 -24.14 19.03 5.29
C ALA A 206 -23.67 18.41 3.96
N TYR A 207 -24.39 17.41 3.44
CA TYR A 207 -24.08 16.76 2.16
C TYR A 207 -24.27 17.70 0.96
N ALA A 208 -25.36 18.49 0.94
CA ALA A 208 -25.60 19.48 -0.12
C ALA A 208 -24.45 20.48 -0.24
N ILE A 209 -23.94 20.97 0.90
CA ILE A 209 -22.78 21.85 0.95
C ILE A 209 -21.54 21.18 0.33
N GLN A 210 -21.22 19.95 0.71
CA GLN A 210 -20.07 19.22 0.17
C GLN A 210 -20.20 18.99 -1.34
N GLY A 211 -21.39 18.60 -1.82
CA GLY A 211 -21.66 18.37 -3.24
C GLY A 211 -21.56 19.64 -4.10
N ILE A 212 -22.07 20.76 -3.60
CA ILE A 212 -21.94 22.07 -4.27
C ILE A 212 -20.47 22.54 -4.25
N TYR A 213 -19.79 22.40 -3.12
CA TYR A 213 -18.42 22.86 -2.95
C TYR A 213 -17.42 22.10 -3.84
N SER A 214 -17.58 20.78 -4.01
CA SER A 214 -16.69 19.97 -4.86
C SER A 214 -16.59 20.50 -6.30
N ILE A 215 -17.68 21.09 -6.80
CA ILE A 215 -17.75 21.69 -8.14
C ILE A 215 -17.12 23.07 -8.16
N ASN A 216 -17.43 23.90 -7.17
CA ASN A 216 -16.91 25.26 -7.10
C ASN A 216 -15.37 25.27 -7.07
N VAL A 217 -14.75 24.40 -6.26
CA VAL A 217 -13.28 24.28 -6.17
C VAL A 217 -12.69 23.78 -7.47
N ARG A 218 -13.23 22.68 -8.03
CA ARG A 218 -12.64 22.01 -9.18
C ARG A 218 -12.65 22.87 -10.44
N PHE A 219 -13.70 23.66 -10.65
CA PHE A 219 -13.89 24.43 -11.88
C PHE A 219 -13.58 25.91 -11.74
N ASN A 220 -13.36 26.41 -10.51
CA ASN A 220 -12.94 27.78 -10.21
C ASN A 220 -13.80 28.81 -10.95
N PHE A 221 -15.12 28.72 -10.78
CA PHE A 221 -16.07 29.68 -11.32
C PHE A 221 -15.83 31.06 -10.69
N LYS A 222 -14.93 31.86 -11.26
CA LYS A 222 -14.85 33.29 -10.98
C LYS A 222 -15.98 33.97 -11.76
N HIS A 223 -16.77 34.82 -11.09
CA HIS A 223 -17.11 36.19 -11.51
C HIS A 223 -18.36 36.74 -10.81
N GLY A 224 -18.14 37.68 -9.89
CA GLY A 224 -18.93 38.88 -9.65
C GLY A 224 -17.93 40.05 -9.56
N GLY A 225 -18.24 41.22 -10.11
CA GLY A 225 -17.31 42.36 -10.22
C GLY A 225 -16.83 42.99 -8.89
N ASP A 226 -17.22 42.43 -7.76
CA ASP A 226 -16.92 42.92 -6.40
C ASP A 226 -15.81 42.13 -5.68
N GLY A 227 -15.21 41.14 -6.34
CA GLY A 227 -14.15 40.33 -5.74
C GLY A 227 -14.63 39.34 -4.68
N THR A 228 -15.95 39.17 -4.50
CA THR A 228 -16.51 38.16 -3.62
C THR A 228 -16.62 36.80 -4.35
N PHE A 229 -16.21 35.75 -3.64
CA PHE A 229 -16.18 34.38 -4.15
C PHE A 229 -17.59 33.78 -4.04
N VAL A 230 -18.51 34.21 -4.91
CA VAL A 230 -19.87 33.66 -4.92
C VAL A 230 -20.36 33.49 -6.36
N ASN A 231 -20.06 32.32 -6.95
CA ASN A 231 -20.89 31.83 -8.06
C ASN A 231 -22.31 31.54 -7.54
N TYR A 232 -23.31 31.52 -8.43
CA TYR A 232 -24.71 31.22 -8.15
C TYR A 232 -24.89 30.03 -7.19
N TYR A 233 -24.16 28.94 -7.37
CA TYR A 233 -24.21 27.77 -6.48
C TYR A 233 -23.48 27.98 -5.14
N GLY A 234 -22.36 28.71 -5.10
CA GLY A 234 -21.62 28.99 -3.88
C GLY A 234 -22.41 29.79 -2.85
N LYS A 235 -23.37 30.63 -3.31
CA LYS A 235 -24.31 31.33 -2.44
C LYS A 235 -25.12 30.35 -1.59
N HIS A 236 -25.72 29.35 -2.23
CA HIS A 236 -26.55 28.36 -1.58
C HIS A 236 -25.76 27.53 -0.56
N ALA A 237 -24.52 27.13 -0.89
CA ALA A 237 -23.65 26.45 0.07
C ALA A 237 -23.34 27.32 1.30
N LYS A 238 -23.06 28.62 1.10
CA LYS A 238 -22.84 29.56 2.20
C LYS A 238 -24.08 29.71 3.09
N GLU A 239 -25.25 29.85 2.49
CA GLU A 239 -26.53 29.96 3.19
C GLU A 239 -26.82 28.70 4.03
N GLY A 240 -26.55 27.51 3.49
CA GLY A 240 -26.59 26.26 4.25
C GLY A 240 -25.60 26.20 5.40
N ALA A 241 -24.39 26.73 5.20
CA ALA A 241 -23.36 26.78 6.23
C ALA A 241 -23.73 27.75 7.37
N GLU A 242 -24.35 28.89 7.07
CA GLU A 242 -24.93 29.77 8.09
C GLU A 242 -26.07 29.09 8.85
N TRP A 243 -26.90 28.30 8.15
CA TRP A 243 -27.96 27.51 8.81
C TRP A 243 -27.37 26.47 9.77
N LEU A 244 -26.34 25.71 9.37
CA LEU A 244 -25.66 24.74 10.25
C LEU A 244 -25.11 25.40 11.52
N LYS A 245 -24.53 26.60 11.37
CA LYS A 245 -24.08 27.39 12.53
C LYS A 245 -25.24 27.80 13.44
N SER A 246 -26.38 28.15 12.87
CA SER A 246 -27.55 28.62 13.63
C SER A 246 -28.20 27.53 14.49
N VAL A 247 -28.06 26.26 14.10
CA VAL A 247 -28.61 25.11 14.83
C VAL A 247 -27.59 24.47 15.79
N GLN A 248 -26.37 25.01 15.87
CA GLN A 248 -25.36 24.52 16.82
C GLN A 248 -25.81 24.79 18.27
N LYS A 249 -25.82 23.73 19.08
CA LYS A 249 -26.19 23.78 20.50
C LYS A 249 -25.05 24.37 21.33
N ALA A 250 -25.34 24.79 22.56
CA ALA A 250 -24.34 25.29 23.49
C ALA A 250 -23.23 24.26 23.83
N SER A 251 -23.55 22.97 23.75
CA SER A 251 -22.61 21.85 23.89
C SER A 251 -21.60 21.73 22.74
N GLY A 252 -21.80 22.45 21.63
CA GLY A 252 -21.01 22.34 20.40
C GLY A 252 -21.58 21.36 19.37
N GLU A 253 -22.52 20.51 19.79
CA GLU A 253 -23.26 19.57 18.94
C GLU A 253 -24.06 20.30 17.83
N ILE A 254 -24.00 19.77 16.61
CA ILE A 254 -24.82 20.19 15.47
C ILE A 254 -25.62 18.95 15.03
N SER A 255 -26.81 18.78 15.59
CA SER A 255 -27.64 17.59 15.34
C SER A 255 -29.10 17.83 15.67
N ASP A 256 -29.97 17.25 14.84
CA ASP A 256 -31.42 17.21 15.00
C ASP A 256 -31.97 15.78 15.18
N THR A 257 -31.13 14.75 14.96
CA THR A 257 -31.54 13.35 15.00
C THR A 257 -30.97 12.62 16.23
N PRO A 258 -31.84 12.12 17.14
CA PRO A 258 -31.40 11.34 18.30
C PRO A 258 -30.53 10.14 17.91
N GLY A 259 -29.39 9.99 18.59
CA GLY A 259 -28.43 8.90 18.35
C GLY A 259 -27.44 9.15 17.21
N LEU A 260 -27.60 10.21 16.42
CA LEU A 260 -26.66 10.57 15.33
C LEU A 260 -25.80 11.80 15.67
N ALA A 261 -25.85 12.31 16.90
CA ALA A 261 -25.19 13.55 17.30
C ALA A 261 -23.73 13.68 16.84
N VAL A 262 -22.94 12.62 17.01
CA VAL A 262 -21.53 12.61 16.57
C VAL A 262 -21.41 12.66 15.05
N TYR A 263 -22.19 11.83 14.36
CA TYR A 263 -22.17 11.73 12.90
C TYR A 263 -22.59 13.05 12.24
N GLU A 264 -23.70 13.64 12.69
CA GLU A 264 -24.21 14.91 12.17
C GLU A 264 -23.28 16.07 12.47
N THR A 265 -22.71 16.11 13.69
CA THR A 265 -21.74 17.14 14.05
C THR A 265 -20.47 17.01 13.22
N ALA A 266 -19.96 15.79 13.01
CA ALA A 266 -18.76 15.55 12.21
C ALA A 266 -18.96 15.94 10.74
N GLU A 267 -20.05 15.51 10.09
CA GLU A 267 -20.35 15.95 8.71
C GLU A 267 -20.51 17.47 8.62
N SER A 268 -21.16 18.09 9.62
CA SER A 268 -21.35 19.55 9.65
C SER A 268 -20.02 20.27 9.78
N VAL A 269 -19.13 19.82 10.68
CA VAL A 269 -17.79 20.38 10.85
C VAL A 269 -16.97 20.23 9.56
N ILE A 270 -16.97 19.05 8.94
CA ILE A 270 -16.30 18.82 7.64
C ILE A 270 -16.85 19.79 6.58
N SER A 271 -18.16 19.99 6.53
CA SER A 271 -18.79 20.93 5.58
C SER A 271 -18.43 22.39 5.85
N LEU A 272 -18.36 22.81 7.12
CA LEU A 272 -17.96 24.16 7.51
C LEU A 272 -16.48 24.44 7.21
N GLN A 273 -15.61 23.44 7.39
CA GLN A 273 -14.17 23.55 7.11
C GLN A 273 -13.89 23.90 5.65
N LEU A 274 -14.72 23.44 4.70
CA LEU A 274 -14.57 23.75 3.28
C LEU A 274 -14.52 25.26 3.00
N PHE A 275 -15.07 26.09 3.88
CA PHE A 275 -15.08 27.54 3.69
C PHE A 275 -13.77 28.24 4.11
N HIS A 276 -12.74 27.51 4.55
CA HIS A 276 -11.44 28.09 4.93
C HIS A 276 -10.77 28.91 3.80
N THR A 277 -11.12 28.63 2.54
CA THR A 277 -10.60 29.34 1.35
C THR A 277 -11.47 30.51 0.90
N TYR A 278 -12.64 30.75 1.52
CA TYR A 278 -13.53 31.85 1.13
C TYR A 278 -12.93 33.22 1.55
N PRO A 279 -13.23 34.30 0.80
CA PRO A 279 -12.84 35.65 1.20
C PRO A 279 -13.36 35.96 2.60
N ARG A 280 -12.58 36.75 3.34
CA ARG A 280 -12.65 37.10 4.78
C ARG A 280 -14.03 37.40 5.41
N ALA A 281 -15.13 37.44 4.67
CA ALA A 281 -16.47 37.75 5.15
C ALA A 281 -17.23 36.55 5.75
N PHE A 282 -16.85 35.28 5.48
CA PHE A 282 -17.48 34.13 6.12
C PHE A 282 -16.57 33.58 7.23
N THR A 283 -17.08 33.56 8.46
CA THR A 283 -16.36 33.00 9.62
C THR A 283 -17.16 31.84 10.20
N ALA A 284 -16.55 30.65 10.18
CA ALA A 284 -17.07 29.44 10.81
C ALA A 284 -16.15 28.90 11.90
N GLU A 285 -15.00 29.52 12.13
CA GLU A 285 -13.95 29.03 13.03
C GLU A 285 -14.45 28.72 14.44
N THR A 286 -15.23 29.62 15.05
CA THR A 286 -15.83 29.38 16.37
C THR A 286 -16.77 28.17 16.38
N ALA A 287 -17.57 27.99 15.33
CA ALA A 287 -18.50 26.87 15.25
C ALA A 287 -17.77 25.55 14.99
N ILE A 288 -16.73 25.58 14.15
CA ILE A 288 -15.83 24.46 13.89
C ILE A 288 -15.16 24.01 15.19
N ASN A 289 -14.57 24.94 15.95
CA ASN A 289 -13.85 24.61 17.18
C ASN A 289 -14.77 24.04 18.26
N LYS A 290 -15.98 24.61 18.45
CA LYS A 290 -16.99 24.02 19.33
C LYS A 290 -17.42 22.62 18.90
N GLY A 291 -17.58 22.39 17.60
CA GLY A 291 -17.92 21.07 17.07
C GLY A 291 -16.80 20.05 17.28
N ARG A 292 -15.53 20.45 17.08
CA ARG A 292 -14.35 19.62 17.36
C ARG A 292 -14.22 19.28 18.83
N GLU A 293 -14.43 20.24 19.72
CA GLU A 293 -14.45 20.02 21.16
C GLU A 293 -15.52 19.00 21.55
N PHE A 294 -16.76 19.17 21.05
CA PHE A 294 -17.83 18.19 21.27
C PHE A 294 -17.44 16.79 20.80
N ILE A 295 -16.88 16.66 19.59
CA ILE A 295 -16.45 15.37 19.01
C ILE A 295 -15.30 14.75 19.82
N SER A 296 -14.31 15.55 20.23
CA SER A 296 -13.14 15.07 20.98
C SER A 296 -13.55 14.39 22.30
N GLN A 297 -14.60 14.89 22.94
CA GLN A 297 -15.16 14.33 24.18
C GLN A 297 -15.85 12.97 23.98
N GLN A 298 -16.11 12.55 22.72
CA GLN A 298 -16.77 11.29 22.40
C GLN A 298 -15.79 10.12 22.18
N PHE A 299 -14.49 10.41 22.09
CA PHE A 299 -13.47 9.38 21.91
C PHE A 299 -13.29 8.56 23.19
N LEU A 300 -13.38 7.24 23.05
CA LEU A 300 -13.03 6.29 24.10
C LEU A 300 -11.51 6.20 24.26
N ALA A 301 -11.06 5.60 25.36
CA ALA A 301 -9.64 5.46 25.67
C ALA A 301 -8.85 4.69 24.58
N ASN A 302 -9.50 3.79 23.86
CA ASN A 302 -8.93 3.03 22.75
C ASN A 302 -8.89 3.81 21.40
N GLY A 303 -9.29 5.08 21.37
CA GLY A 303 -9.34 5.89 20.15
C GLY A 303 -10.58 5.70 19.29
N SER A 304 -11.51 4.83 19.66
CA SER A 304 -12.76 4.65 18.92
C SER A 304 -13.87 5.58 19.39
N ILE A 305 -14.87 5.79 18.55
CA ILE A 305 -16.17 6.33 18.94
C ILE A 305 -17.17 5.19 18.91
N GLN A 306 -17.75 4.88 20.06
CA GLN A 306 -18.79 3.83 20.21
C GLN A 306 -18.38 2.46 19.65
N HIS A 307 -17.08 2.17 19.56
CA HIS A 307 -16.52 1.01 18.85
C HIS A 307 -16.92 0.91 17.36
N ASP A 308 -17.48 1.97 16.78
CA ASP A 308 -17.96 1.98 15.40
C ASP A 308 -16.90 2.57 14.46
N LEU A 309 -16.50 1.76 13.48
CA LEU A 309 -15.47 2.12 12.51
C LEU A 309 -15.86 3.31 11.64
N PHE A 310 -17.13 3.41 11.24
CA PHE A 310 -17.61 4.48 10.38
C PHE A 310 -17.67 5.81 11.14
N PHE A 311 -18.17 5.79 12.38
CA PHE A 311 -18.25 6.97 13.24
C PHE A 311 -16.86 7.44 13.68
N THR A 312 -15.94 6.51 13.97
CA THR A 312 -14.56 6.85 14.29
C THR A 312 -13.88 7.55 13.11
N ALA A 313 -13.97 6.97 11.90
CA ALA A 313 -13.35 7.52 10.70
C ALA A 313 -13.84 8.93 10.36
N ILE A 314 -15.16 9.16 10.40
CA ILE A 314 -15.68 10.49 10.11
C ILE A 314 -15.35 11.52 11.20
N ALA A 315 -15.37 11.14 12.46
CA ALA A 315 -15.00 12.03 13.55
C ALA A 315 -13.54 12.47 13.45
N LEU A 316 -12.63 11.57 13.07
CA LEU A 316 -11.23 11.90 12.82
C LEU A 316 -11.08 12.96 11.72
N ASN A 317 -11.79 12.82 10.59
CA ASN A 317 -11.79 13.83 9.53
C ASN A 317 -12.27 15.21 10.02
N ALA A 318 -13.18 15.27 11.00
CA ALA A 318 -13.66 16.52 11.55
C ALA A 318 -12.65 17.22 12.48
N LEU A 319 -11.70 16.49 13.08
CA LEU A 319 -10.75 17.05 14.05
C LEU A 319 -9.72 18.01 13.45
N THR A 320 -9.42 17.89 12.15
CA THR A 320 -8.46 18.76 11.46
C THR A 320 -8.89 19.08 10.04
N THR A 321 -8.48 20.26 9.55
CA THR A 321 -8.71 20.68 8.17
C THR A 321 -7.64 20.14 7.23
N GLU A 322 -6.40 20.01 7.71
CA GLU A 322 -5.24 19.54 6.94
C GLU A 322 -4.52 18.44 7.73
N ALA A 323 -3.80 17.57 7.02
CA ALA A 323 -2.99 16.53 7.67
C ALA A 323 -1.98 17.18 8.63
N PRO A 324 -1.87 16.70 9.88
CA PRO A 324 -0.80 17.10 10.77
C PRO A 324 0.58 16.78 10.18
N ALA A 325 1.61 17.47 10.67
CA ALA A 325 2.98 17.11 10.36
C ALA A 325 3.34 15.82 11.14
N TRP A 326 3.01 14.67 10.55
CA TRP A 326 3.36 13.37 11.08
C TRP A 326 4.88 13.18 11.07
N GLN A 327 5.41 12.63 12.17
CA GLN A 327 6.74 12.04 12.19
C GLN A 327 6.59 10.58 11.76
N ASP A 328 7.31 10.20 10.71
CA ASP A 328 7.35 8.86 10.09
C ASP A 328 8.84 8.63 9.78
N THR A 329 9.51 7.92 10.68
CA THR A 329 10.98 7.82 10.71
C THR A 329 11.52 6.87 9.64
N ASP A 330 10.81 5.78 9.37
CA ASP A 330 11.20 4.75 8.39
C ASP A 330 10.60 4.96 6.99
N GLN A 331 9.70 5.94 6.85
CA GLN A 331 9.03 6.34 5.62
C GLN A 331 8.16 5.24 5.00
N ASP A 332 7.59 4.39 5.84
CA ASP A 332 6.68 3.33 5.42
C ASP A 332 5.24 3.83 5.17
N GLY A 333 4.95 5.07 5.58
CA GLY A 333 3.65 5.73 5.43
C GLY A 333 2.79 5.72 6.68
N TYR A 334 3.30 5.26 7.82
CA TYR A 334 2.68 5.37 9.14
C TYR A 334 3.46 6.26 10.11
N PRO A 335 2.76 7.06 10.94
CA PRO A 335 3.45 7.87 11.93
C PRO A 335 3.96 7.03 13.12
N ASP A 336 5.15 7.36 13.64
CA ASP A 336 5.81 6.66 14.76
C ASP A 336 4.85 6.45 15.96
N LYS A 337 4.01 7.44 16.29
CA LYS A 337 3.03 7.34 17.38
C LYS A 337 1.88 6.40 17.11
N VAL A 338 1.44 6.30 15.86
CA VAL A 338 0.42 5.33 15.43
C VAL A 338 0.99 3.92 15.51
N GLU A 339 2.23 3.73 15.07
CA GLU A 339 2.94 2.45 15.16
C GLU A 339 3.15 1.99 16.60
N GLN A 340 3.57 2.90 17.49
CA GLN A 340 3.67 2.63 18.94
C GLN A 340 2.34 2.16 19.53
N HIS A 341 1.21 2.71 19.08
CA HIS A 341 -0.12 2.26 19.48
C HIS A 341 -0.51 0.90 18.92
N LEU A 342 0.05 0.51 17.77
CA LEU A 342 -0.13 -0.80 17.14
C LEU A 342 0.87 -1.85 17.64
N GLY A 343 1.92 -1.44 18.35
CA GLY A 343 3.03 -2.31 18.75
C GLY A 343 4.00 -2.62 17.60
N MET A 344 4.07 -1.75 16.60
CA MET A 344 5.00 -1.79 15.46
C MET A 344 6.30 -1.04 15.79
N ASN A 345 7.36 -1.27 15.02
CA ASN A 345 8.68 -0.68 15.21
C ASN A 345 8.88 0.53 14.29
N ASP A 346 8.77 1.72 14.89
CA ASP A 346 8.91 3.02 14.21
C ASP A 346 10.29 3.32 13.58
N GLN A 347 11.25 2.39 13.63
CA GLN A 347 12.57 2.53 13.02
C GLN A 347 12.77 1.64 11.80
N VAL A 348 11.84 0.73 11.50
CA VAL A 348 12.00 -0.29 10.47
C VAL A 348 10.69 -0.44 9.73
N ALA A 349 10.73 -0.20 8.41
CA ALA A 349 9.56 -0.35 7.54
C ALA A 349 8.97 -1.76 7.69
N ASP A 350 7.97 -1.86 8.55
CA ASP A 350 7.40 -3.11 9.01
C ASP A 350 5.92 -3.21 8.58
N THR A 351 5.67 -4.17 7.70
CA THR A 351 4.30 -4.53 7.34
C THR A 351 3.73 -5.51 8.38
N ILE A 352 4.21 -5.47 9.64
CA ILE A 352 4.54 -6.61 10.53
C ILE A 352 3.40 -7.62 10.80
N ASN A 353 2.16 -7.35 10.37
CA ASN A 353 0.99 -8.21 10.56
C ASN A 353 0.11 -8.44 9.31
N LEU A 354 0.51 -7.99 8.11
CA LEU A 354 -0.32 -8.13 6.89
C LEU A 354 -0.20 -9.49 6.18
N TYR A 355 0.79 -10.31 6.57
CA TYR A 355 1.04 -11.65 6.04
C TYR A 355 0.56 -12.78 6.96
N ASN A 356 -0.17 -12.47 8.03
CA ASN A 356 -0.65 -13.51 8.94
C ASN A 356 -1.45 -14.57 8.16
N THR A 357 -0.96 -15.79 8.26
CA THR A 357 -0.99 -16.85 7.28
C THR A 357 -2.32 -17.57 7.23
N ASP A 358 -3.33 -16.94 6.63
CA ASP A 358 -4.40 -17.69 5.98
C ASP A 358 -4.23 -17.60 4.45
N VAL A 359 -3.22 -18.33 3.97
CA VAL A 359 -2.83 -18.51 2.56
C VAL A 359 -3.99 -19.10 1.72
N SER A 360 -5.12 -19.45 2.36
CA SER A 360 -6.34 -19.88 1.68
C SER A 360 -7.02 -18.76 0.86
N LEU A 361 -6.83 -17.49 1.23
CA LEU A 361 -7.43 -16.32 0.55
C LEU A 361 -6.48 -15.59 -0.42
N ALA A 362 -5.18 -15.93 -0.42
CA ALA A 362 -4.23 -15.52 -1.47
C ALA A 362 -4.49 -16.20 -2.84
N LYS A 363 -5.56 -16.99 -2.94
CA LYS A 363 -5.99 -17.68 -4.18
C LYS A 363 -6.57 -16.74 -5.25
N ALA A 364 -6.78 -15.45 -4.97
CA ALA A 364 -7.27 -14.51 -5.96
C ALA A 364 -6.17 -13.75 -6.72
N THR A 365 -4.93 -13.72 -6.23
CA THR A 365 -3.80 -13.09 -6.96
C THR A 365 -2.54 -13.95 -7.11
N ALA A 366 -2.39 -15.10 -6.41
CA ALA A 366 -1.34 -16.09 -6.68
C ALA A 366 0.09 -15.54 -6.84
N LEU A 367 0.49 -14.58 -6.00
CA LEU A 367 1.86 -14.09 -5.97
C LEU A 367 2.45 -14.38 -4.59
N SER A 368 3.36 -15.36 -4.55
CA SER A 368 4.27 -15.55 -3.42
C SER A 368 5.04 -14.26 -3.14
N PRO A 369 5.50 -14.05 -1.90
CA PRO A 369 6.41 -12.95 -1.62
C PRO A 369 7.61 -12.96 -2.56
N HIS A 370 8.02 -11.76 -2.99
CA HIS A 370 9.24 -11.58 -3.75
C HIS A 370 10.34 -11.13 -2.80
N TYR A 371 11.47 -11.83 -2.84
CA TYR A 371 12.63 -11.55 -2.02
C TYR A 371 13.66 -10.76 -2.82
N ALA A 372 14.28 -9.79 -2.18
CA ALA A 372 15.35 -8.98 -2.74
C ALA A 372 16.35 -8.60 -1.65
N VAL A 373 17.49 -8.07 -2.07
CA VAL A 373 18.52 -7.54 -1.16
C VAL A 373 18.62 -6.03 -1.36
N SER A 374 18.79 -5.29 -0.26
CA SER A 374 18.95 -3.84 -0.28
C SER A 374 20.11 -3.44 -1.18
N GLY A 375 19.93 -2.36 -1.97
CA GLY A 375 20.87 -1.95 -3.00
C GLY A 375 20.59 -2.56 -4.39
N THR A 376 19.58 -3.42 -4.53
CA THR A 376 19.11 -3.88 -5.86
C THR A 376 18.03 -2.96 -6.43
N ALA A 377 17.79 -3.06 -7.75
CA ALA A 377 16.70 -2.35 -8.41
C ALA A 377 15.35 -3.05 -8.16
N LEU A 378 14.25 -2.32 -8.35
CA LEU A 378 12.90 -2.89 -8.30
C LEU A 378 12.75 -4.08 -9.28
N PRO A 379 12.05 -5.15 -8.88
CA PRO A 379 11.87 -6.33 -9.71
C PRO A 379 11.02 -6.04 -10.95
N SER A 380 11.25 -6.82 -12.01
CA SER A 380 10.44 -6.78 -13.23
C SER A 380 9.09 -7.48 -12.98
N LEU A 381 7.99 -6.76 -13.22
CA LEU A 381 6.63 -7.25 -12.95
C LEU A 381 5.94 -7.87 -14.17
N ASN A 382 6.63 -7.99 -15.31
CA ASN A 382 6.02 -8.41 -16.58
C ASN A 382 5.52 -9.88 -16.60
N ASN A 383 5.91 -10.70 -15.62
CA ASN A 383 5.57 -12.12 -15.56
C ASN A 383 4.56 -12.47 -14.45
N LEU A 384 3.96 -11.47 -13.80
CA LEU A 384 3.14 -11.65 -12.59
C LEU A 384 1.64 -11.50 -12.87
N GLY A 385 1.10 -12.36 -13.73
CA GLY A 385 -0.36 -12.51 -13.90
C GLY A 385 -1.04 -11.61 -14.94
N GLY A 386 -0.28 -10.83 -15.71
CA GLY A 386 -0.81 -10.00 -16.82
C GLY A 386 0.21 -9.01 -17.35
N LYS A 387 -0.19 -8.21 -18.34
CA LYS A 387 0.65 -7.16 -18.89
C LYS A 387 0.71 -5.98 -17.92
N PHE A 388 1.90 -5.69 -17.40
CA PHE A 388 2.13 -4.53 -16.53
C PHE A 388 1.76 -3.21 -17.24
N ILE A 389 0.99 -2.36 -16.54
CA ILE A 389 0.58 -1.04 -17.03
C ILE A 389 1.34 0.06 -16.30
N ARG A 390 1.30 0.07 -14.96
CA ARG A 390 2.01 1.04 -14.12
C ARG A 390 2.02 0.63 -12.65
N PHE A 391 2.90 1.24 -11.89
CA PHE A 391 2.85 1.25 -10.44
C PHE A 391 1.75 2.19 -9.92
N ILE A 392 1.05 1.77 -8.87
CA ILE A 392 0.15 2.63 -8.08
C ILE A 392 0.94 3.26 -6.93
N ASN A 393 1.77 2.48 -6.26
CA ASN A 393 2.76 2.92 -5.28
C ASN A 393 4.15 2.37 -5.64
N LYS A 394 5.17 2.88 -4.97
CA LYS A 394 6.54 2.37 -5.02
C LYS A 394 7.11 2.46 -3.61
N PRO A 395 7.99 1.52 -3.23
CA PRO A 395 8.68 1.61 -1.96
C PRO A 395 9.62 2.83 -1.99
N PRO A 396 10.01 3.35 -0.82
CA PRO A 396 11.07 4.34 -0.75
C PRO A 396 12.32 3.80 -1.45
N LEU A 397 12.84 4.58 -2.39
CA LEU A 397 14.07 4.26 -3.11
C LEU A 397 15.15 5.25 -2.70
N THR A 398 16.38 4.75 -2.61
CA THR A 398 17.57 5.61 -2.48
C THR A 398 17.68 6.57 -3.68
N ASN A 399 18.54 7.59 -3.57
CA ASN A 399 18.80 8.54 -4.66
C ASN A 399 19.24 7.86 -5.98
N ASN A 400 19.83 6.66 -5.89
CA ASN A 400 20.24 5.85 -7.04
C ASN A 400 19.13 4.91 -7.56
N LYS A 401 17.88 5.07 -7.08
CA LYS A 401 16.71 4.25 -7.40
C LYS A 401 16.84 2.78 -6.97
N LEU A 402 17.57 2.53 -5.89
CA LEU A 402 17.77 1.20 -5.32
C LEU A 402 16.89 1.01 -4.08
N LEU A 403 16.49 -0.23 -3.82
CA LEU A 403 15.71 -0.62 -2.66
C LEU A 403 16.50 -0.42 -1.36
N ALA A 404 15.80 0.05 -0.31
CA ALA A 404 16.27 -0.04 1.07
C ALA A 404 15.77 -1.35 1.70
N ALA A 405 16.42 -1.79 2.78
CA ALA A 405 15.95 -2.95 3.54
C ALA A 405 14.61 -2.64 4.22
N GLY A 406 13.72 -3.62 4.26
CA GLY A 406 12.37 -3.47 4.81
C GLY A 406 11.35 -4.34 4.09
N ASN A 407 10.12 -4.32 4.59
CA ASN A 407 9.01 -5.08 4.03
C ASN A 407 7.98 -4.13 3.41
N TYR A 408 7.71 -4.29 2.12
CA TYR A 408 6.85 -3.41 1.35
C TYR A 408 5.70 -4.17 0.69
N LEU A 409 4.62 -3.44 0.38
CA LEU A 409 3.53 -3.95 -0.45
C LEU A 409 3.53 -3.22 -1.78
N LEU A 410 3.97 -3.87 -2.86
CA LEU A 410 3.88 -3.27 -4.19
C LEU A 410 2.46 -3.41 -4.72
N VAL A 411 1.81 -2.31 -5.07
CA VAL A 411 0.51 -2.23 -5.73
C VAL A 411 0.70 -1.69 -7.15
N TYR A 412 0.20 -2.45 -8.11
CA TYR A 412 0.36 -2.12 -9.53
C TYR A 412 -0.88 -2.49 -10.35
N GLU A 413 -1.00 -1.85 -11.49
CA GLU A 413 -2.06 -2.07 -12.46
C GLU A 413 -1.56 -3.00 -13.55
N ILE A 414 -2.32 -4.06 -13.81
CA ILE A 414 -2.11 -4.99 -14.92
C ILE A 414 -3.32 -5.00 -15.85
N GLU A 415 -3.11 -5.42 -17.09
CA GLU A 415 -4.14 -5.88 -18.00
C GLU A 415 -4.08 -7.40 -18.05
N ASP A 416 -5.19 -8.06 -17.66
CA ASP A 416 -5.28 -9.52 -17.67
C ASP A 416 -5.44 -10.07 -19.10
N SER A 417 -5.49 -11.40 -19.24
CA SER A 417 -5.64 -12.06 -20.54
C SER A 417 -6.94 -11.74 -21.28
N GLN A 418 -7.94 -11.17 -20.59
CA GLN A 418 -9.21 -10.74 -21.17
C GLN A 418 -9.21 -9.24 -21.52
N GLY A 419 -8.09 -8.54 -21.32
CA GLY A 419 -8.00 -7.09 -21.53
C GLY A 419 -8.62 -6.27 -20.39
N ILE A 420 -8.94 -6.91 -19.26
CA ILE A 420 -9.53 -6.23 -18.10
C ILE A 420 -8.41 -5.68 -17.23
N ARG A 421 -8.52 -4.41 -16.85
CA ARG A 421 -7.57 -3.78 -15.93
C ARG A 421 -7.84 -4.23 -14.51
N ARG A 422 -6.80 -4.72 -13.83
CA ARG A 422 -6.84 -5.15 -12.43
C ARG A 422 -5.77 -4.44 -11.64
N ILE A 423 -6.06 -4.22 -10.36
CA ILE A 423 -5.08 -3.77 -9.38
C ILE A 423 -4.65 -5.00 -8.60
N VAL A 424 -3.34 -5.25 -8.56
CA VAL A 424 -2.76 -6.40 -7.88
C VAL A 424 -1.71 -5.93 -6.89
N GLN A 425 -1.39 -6.82 -5.96
CA GLN A 425 -0.38 -6.56 -4.95
C GLN A 425 0.69 -7.65 -4.94
N LEU A 426 1.93 -7.27 -4.66
CA LEU A 426 3.08 -8.16 -4.48
C LEU A 426 3.78 -7.79 -3.17
N PRO A 427 3.82 -8.70 -2.20
CA PRO A 427 4.71 -8.58 -1.05
C PRO A 427 6.16 -8.50 -1.53
N LEU A 428 6.91 -7.47 -1.13
CA LEU A 428 8.33 -7.33 -1.41
C LEU A 428 9.08 -7.29 -0.09
N ILE A 429 9.90 -8.31 0.14
CA ILE A 429 10.72 -8.46 1.33
C ILE A 429 12.16 -8.16 0.93
N VAL A 430 12.77 -7.14 1.55
CA VAL A 430 14.11 -6.68 1.21
C VAL A 430 15.05 -6.85 2.40
N SER A 431 15.91 -7.87 2.32
CA SER A 431 16.90 -8.18 3.36
C SER A 431 18.13 -7.27 3.24
N ALA A 432 18.83 -7.07 4.37
CA ALA A 432 20.13 -6.40 4.34
C ALA A 432 21.17 -7.37 3.76
N PRO A 433 22.21 -6.90 3.02
CA PRO A 433 23.16 -7.81 2.37
C PRO A 433 23.91 -8.77 3.30
N GLN A 434 23.97 -8.46 4.59
CA GLN A 434 24.69 -9.23 5.61
C GLN A 434 23.74 -9.79 6.68
N SER A 435 22.42 -9.69 6.48
CA SER A 435 21.49 -10.40 7.34
C SER A 435 21.50 -11.88 7.00
N ASP A 436 21.17 -12.65 8.01
CA ASP A 436 20.91 -14.08 8.00
C ASP A 436 19.61 -14.22 8.81
N VAL A 437 18.48 -14.09 8.12
CA VAL A 437 17.16 -13.90 8.74
C VAL A 437 16.62 -15.22 9.27
N ASP A 438 16.83 -16.31 8.55
CA ASP A 438 16.42 -17.66 8.96
C ASP A 438 17.46 -18.42 9.79
N ARG A 439 18.69 -17.90 9.91
CA ARG A 439 19.76 -18.36 10.80
C ARG A 439 20.34 -19.71 10.40
N ASP A 440 20.44 -19.96 9.11
CA ASP A 440 21.07 -21.16 8.57
C ASP A 440 22.59 -20.99 8.35
N GLY A 441 23.10 -19.77 8.52
CA GLY A 441 24.52 -19.44 8.42
C GLY A 441 24.96 -18.91 7.05
N MET A 442 24.05 -18.78 6.09
CA MET A 442 24.26 -18.05 4.84
C MET A 442 23.77 -16.60 4.99
N VAL A 443 24.38 -15.70 4.21
CA VAL A 443 23.95 -14.28 4.20
C VAL A 443 23.05 -14.01 3.00
N ALA A 444 22.06 -13.15 3.17
CA ALA A 444 21.06 -12.81 2.16
C ALA A 444 21.64 -12.43 0.78
N ALA A 445 22.80 -11.75 0.75
CA ALA A 445 23.46 -11.41 -0.51
C ALA A 445 23.95 -12.64 -1.28
N TYR A 446 24.52 -13.63 -0.59
CA TYR A 446 24.96 -14.88 -1.19
C TYR A 446 23.75 -15.65 -1.69
N GLU A 447 22.75 -15.83 -0.83
CA GLU A 447 21.56 -16.60 -1.15
C GLU A 447 20.83 -16.04 -2.36
N LEU A 448 20.61 -14.72 -2.41
CA LEU A 448 19.96 -14.09 -3.56
C LEU A 448 20.76 -14.30 -4.85
N SER A 449 22.09 -14.21 -4.81
CA SER A 449 22.93 -14.41 -6.00
C SER A 449 22.92 -15.86 -6.50
N HIS A 450 22.69 -16.82 -5.60
CA HIS A 450 22.62 -18.25 -5.91
C HIS A 450 21.20 -18.80 -5.96
N ARG A 451 20.16 -17.94 -5.96
CA ARG A 451 18.73 -18.34 -5.99
C ARG A 451 18.28 -19.19 -4.80
N LEU A 452 18.94 -19.03 -3.66
CA LEU A 452 18.51 -19.51 -2.35
C LEU A 452 17.64 -18.44 -1.65
N ASN A 453 17.16 -18.71 -0.44
CA ASN A 453 16.14 -17.91 0.23
C ASN A 453 16.40 -17.73 1.73
N ASP A 454 16.77 -16.50 2.12
CA ASP A 454 17.04 -15.99 3.49
C ASP A 454 15.86 -16.13 4.49
N TYR A 455 14.77 -16.79 4.09
CA TYR A 455 13.58 -17.07 4.89
C TYR A 455 13.21 -18.57 4.91
N ASP A 456 14.00 -19.45 4.31
CA ASP A 456 13.83 -20.91 4.29
C ASP A 456 15.13 -21.60 4.74
N PRO A 457 15.32 -21.83 6.05
CA PRO A 457 16.57 -22.38 6.58
C PRO A 457 16.83 -23.82 6.15
N SER A 458 15.87 -24.45 5.47
CA SER A 458 16.02 -25.82 4.96
C SER A 458 16.75 -25.87 3.63
N ASP A 459 16.96 -24.75 2.94
CA ASP A 459 17.72 -24.76 1.70
C ASP A 459 19.24 -24.83 1.93
N ALA A 460 19.79 -24.32 3.04
CA ALA A 460 21.16 -24.58 3.49
C ALA A 460 21.56 -26.07 3.42
N ASP A 461 20.65 -26.95 3.87
CA ASP A 461 20.89 -28.40 3.96
C ASP A 461 20.66 -29.14 2.63
N ARG A 462 20.16 -28.46 1.58
CA ARG A 462 19.93 -29.08 0.27
C ARG A 462 21.23 -29.16 -0.51
N ASP A 463 21.38 -30.25 -1.25
CA ASP A 463 22.39 -30.43 -2.29
C ASP A 463 21.68 -30.24 -3.63
N ASN A 464 21.72 -29.00 -4.13
CA ASN A 464 20.84 -28.56 -5.22
C ASN A 464 21.31 -29.04 -6.60
N ASP A 465 22.59 -29.31 -6.77
CA ASP A 465 23.11 -29.87 -8.02
C ASP A 465 23.38 -31.38 -7.93
N ALA A 466 23.48 -31.97 -6.74
CA ALA A 466 23.76 -33.38 -6.48
C ALA A 466 25.22 -33.76 -6.76
N ASP A 467 26.16 -32.98 -6.24
CA ASP A 467 27.60 -33.26 -6.26
C ASP A 467 28.14 -33.82 -4.92
N GLY A 468 27.33 -33.80 -3.86
CA GLY A 468 27.68 -34.28 -2.52
C GLY A 468 27.92 -33.18 -1.48
N LEU A 469 27.87 -31.89 -1.85
CA LEU A 469 27.89 -30.76 -0.92
C LEU A 469 26.49 -30.19 -0.70
N SER A 470 26.20 -29.81 0.54
CA SER A 470 25.03 -28.97 0.81
C SER A 470 25.34 -27.51 0.45
N ASN A 471 24.33 -26.73 0.08
CA ASN A 471 24.47 -25.30 -0.24
C ASN A 471 25.24 -24.50 0.84
N LEU A 472 25.06 -24.83 2.12
CA LEU A 472 25.81 -24.20 3.21
C LEU A 472 27.31 -24.55 3.17
N VAL A 473 27.65 -25.79 2.85
CA VAL A 473 29.06 -26.20 2.70
C VAL A 473 29.67 -25.53 1.48
N GLU A 474 28.91 -25.42 0.38
CA GLU A 474 29.36 -24.69 -0.81
C GLU A 474 29.60 -23.20 -0.53
N TYR A 475 28.77 -22.57 0.31
CA TYR A 475 28.99 -21.22 0.80
C TYR A 475 30.37 -21.07 1.49
N TRP A 476 30.72 -22.02 2.36
CA TRP A 476 32.00 -22.02 3.06
C TRP A 476 33.19 -22.42 2.18
N SER A 477 32.97 -23.28 1.19
CA SER A 477 33.98 -23.74 0.22
C SER A 477 34.16 -22.77 -0.96
N HIS A 478 33.34 -21.71 -1.03
CA HIS A 478 33.29 -20.74 -2.12
C HIS A 478 32.97 -21.36 -3.49
N THR A 479 32.20 -22.45 -3.49
CA THR A 479 31.71 -23.14 -4.69
C THR A 479 30.27 -22.73 -5.03
N GLN A 480 29.68 -23.33 -6.06
CA GLN A 480 28.41 -22.90 -6.65
C GLN A 480 27.25 -23.90 -6.43
N PRO A 481 26.23 -23.56 -5.62
CA PRO A 481 25.03 -24.37 -5.31
C PRO A 481 24.22 -25.00 -6.44
N HIS A 482 24.54 -24.67 -7.69
CA HIS A 482 23.81 -25.09 -8.87
C HIS A 482 24.75 -25.57 -9.98
N HIS A 483 26.02 -25.81 -9.65
CA HIS A 483 27.07 -26.11 -10.60
C HIS A 483 28.11 -27.06 -10.00
N LYS A 484 27.93 -28.35 -10.30
CA LYS A 484 28.69 -29.48 -9.72
C LYS A 484 30.21 -29.39 -9.74
N ASP A 485 30.78 -28.55 -10.59
CA ASP A 485 32.22 -28.50 -10.94
C ASP A 485 32.57 -27.03 -11.17
N THR A 486 32.85 -26.29 -10.11
CA THR A 486 32.90 -24.83 -10.10
C THR A 486 33.98 -24.28 -11.05
N ASP A 487 35.10 -24.97 -11.21
CA ASP A 487 36.21 -24.53 -12.06
C ASP A 487 36.24 -25.15 -13.47
N ASN A 488 35.36 -26.12 -13.74
CA ASN A 488 35.12 -26.79 -15.02
C ASN A 488 36.30 -27.66 -15.50
N ASP A 489 37.00 -28.35 -14.60
CA ASP A 489 38.10 -29.25 -14.95
C ASP A 489 37.68 -30.73 -15.08
N GLY A 490 36.44 -31.06 -14.70
CA GLY A 490 35.86 -32.40 -14.77
C GLY A 490 35.77 -33.11 -13.42
N LEU A 491 36.30 -32.55 -12.33
CA LEU A 491 36.10 -33.01 -10.96
C LEU A 491 34.87 -32.32 -10.34
N PRO A 492 34.01 -33.05 -9.62
CA PRO A 492 32.95 -32.40 -8.87
C PRO A 492 33.46 -31.73 -7.59
N ASP A 493 32.89 -30.58 -7.22
CA ASP A 493 33.31 -29.82 -6.04
C ASP A 493 33.24 -30.69 -4.77
N GLY A 494 32.17 -31.50 -4.64
CA GLY A 494 32.03 -32.46 -3.54
C GLY A 494 33.12 -33.51 -3.45
N TYR A 495 33.69 -33.97 -4.57
CA TYR A 495 34.84 -34.86 -4.56
C TYR A 495 36.10 -34.11 -4.10
N GLU A 496 36.33 -32.93 -4.66
CA GLU A 496 37.52 -32.14 -4.36
C GLU A 496 37.57 -31.70 -2.90
N VAL A 497 36.46 -31.21 -2.35
CA VAL A 497 36.36 -30.83 -0.94
C VAL A 497 36.57 -32.05 -0.02
N PHE A 498 36.04 -33.21 -0.39
CA PHE A 498 36.19 -34.44 0.41
C PHE A 498 37.65 -34.90 0.47
N TYR A 499 38.38 -34.83 -0.64
CA TYR A 499 39.79 -35.24 -0.73
C TYR A 499 40.80 -34.11 -0.50
N HIS A 500 40.36 -32.90 -0.15
CA HIS A 500 41.22 -31.73 0.09
C HIS A 500 41.96 -31.21 -1.16
N LEU A 501 41.39 -31.42 -2.35
CA LEU A 501 41.74 -30.70 -3.58
C LEU A 501 41.10 -29.30 -3.58
N ASN A 502 41.33 -28.51 -4.64
CA ASN A 502 40.85 -27.14 -4.71
C ASN A 502 39.76 -26.95 -5.77
N PRO A 503 38.45 -26.90 -5.38
CA PRO A 503 37.31 -26.79 -6.31
C PRO A 503 37.18 -25.46 -7.06
N ASN A 504 38.16 -24.57 -6.90
CA ASN A 504 38.21 -23.27 -7.55
C ASN A 504 39.45 -23.11 -8.44
N LYS A 505 40.19 -24.19 -8.69
CA LYS A 505 41.42 -24.18 -9.47
C LYS A 505 41.53 -25.50 -10.25
N PRO A 506 41.57 -25.45 -11.59
CA PRO A 506 41.58 -26.64 -12.43
C PRO A 506 42.84 -27.46 -12.20
N ASP A 507 42.75 -28.47 -11.34
CA ASP A 507 43.84 -29.32 -10.85
C ASP A 507 43.63 -30.81 -11.16
N ALA A 508 42.61 -31.16 -11.95
CA ALA A 508 42.34 -32.48 -12.52
C ALA A 508 43.54 -33.24 -13.13
N ASP A 509 44.53 -32.51 -13.65
CA ASP A 509 45.74 -33.05 -14.27
C ASP A 509 46.93 -33.14 -13.28
N GLU A 510 46.76 -32.72 -12.02
CA GLU A 510 47.78 -32.86 -10.98
C GLU A 510 47.82 -34.29 -10.42
N ASP A 511 48.96 -34.64 -9.83
CA ASP A 511 49.30 -35.95 -9.25
C ASP A 511 49.99 -35.68 -7.90
N PRO A 512 49.21 -35.48 -6.82
CA PRO A 512 49.74 -35.01 -5.54
C PRO A 512 50.58 -36.04 -4.79
N ASP A 513 50.32 -37.34 -4.99
CA ASP A 513 51.03 -38.43 -4.33
C ASP A 513 52.15 -39.06 -5.18
N GLN A 514 52.24 -38.68 -6.45
CA GLN A 514 53.27 -39.02 -7.42
C GLN A 514 53.30 -40.50 -7.78
N ASP A 515 52.13 -41.15 -7.80
CA ASP A 515 51.99 -42.55 -8.19
C ASP A 515 51.84 -42.74 -9.72
N GLY A 516 51.52 -41.65 -10.44
CA GLY A 516 51.36 -41.63 -11.90
C GLY A 516 49.91 -41.57 -12.39
N LEU A 517 48.91 -41.52 -11.50
CA LEU A 517 47.53 -41.16 -11.83
C LEU A 517 47.29 -39.66 -11.61
N THR A 518 46.40 -39.08 -12.41
CA THR A 518 45.94 -37.71 -12.16
C THR A 518 44.70 -37.72 -11.27
N ASN A 519 44.42 -36.61 -10.58
CA ASN A 519 43.21 -36.45 -9.76
C ASN A 519 41.93 -36.91 -10.51
N LEU A 520 41.79 -36.56 -11.80
CA LEU A 520 40.66 -36.98 -12.63
C LEU A 520 40.62 -38.50 -12.89
N ALA A 521 41.78 -39.12 -13.11
CA ALA A 521 41.86 -40.57 -13.24
C ALA A 521 41.44 -41.25 -11.94
N GLU A 522 41.93 -40.74 -10.80
CA GLU A 522 41.62 -41.27 -9.48
C GLU A 522 40.15 -41.12 -9.13
N TYR A 523 39.52 -39.99 -9.47
CA TYR A 523 38.07 -39.81 -9.35
C TYR A 523 37.30 -40.91 -10.09
N HIS A 524 37.71 -41.26 -11.32
CA HIS A 524 37.08 -42.34 -12.08
C HIS A 524 37.29 -43.73 -11.47
N TYR A 525 38.44 -43.97 -10.83
CA TYR A 525 38.75 -45.20 -10.12
C TYR A 525 38.22 -45.25 -8.68
N ARG A 526 37.68 -44.13 -8.17
CA ARG A 526 37.31 -43.92 -6.76
C ARG A 526 38.50 -44.04 -5.80
N ALA A 527 39.71 -43.83 -6.31
CA ALA A 527 40.95 -43.75 -5.56
C ALA A 527 41.07 -42.42 -4.80
N ASN A 528 42.05 -42.34 -3.91
CA ASN A 528 42.36 -41.19 -3.10
C ASN A 528 43.61 -40.47 -3.65
N PRO A 529 43.49 -39.21 -4.12
CA PRO A 529 44.55 -38.41 -4.77
C PRO A 529 45.74 -38.03 -3.90
N HIS A 530 45.77 -38.51 -2.67
CA HIS A 530 46.84 -38.27 -1.72
C HIS A 530 47.48 -39.56 -1.22
N HIS A 531 47.11 -40.71 -1.78
CA HIS A 531 47.49 -42.04 -1.30
C HIS A 531 47.86 -42.97 -2.46
N HIS A 532 49.17 -43.18 -2.65
CA HIS A 532 49.71 -44.04 -3.70
C HIS A 532 49.19 -45.49 -3.75
N ASP A 533 48.51 -45.94 -2.69
CA ASP A 533 47.92 -47.26 -2.49
C ASP A 533 46.69 -47.02 -1.60
N THR A 534 45.53 -46.81 -2.26
CA THR A 534 44.28 -46.38 -1.62
C THR A 534 43.72 -47.46 -0.70
N ASP A 535 43.81 -48.73 -1.11
CA ASP A 535 43.21 -49.86 -0.39
C ASP A 535 44.17 -50.56 0.59
N HIS A 536 45.44 -50.17 0.57
CA HIS A 536 46.53 -50.66 1.40
C HIS A 536 46.85 -52.15 1.18
N ASP A 537 46.72 -52.64 -0.06
CA ASP A 537 47.06 -54.02 -0.45
C ASP A 537 48.55 -54.23 -0.81
N ASN A 538 49.34 -53.15 -0.81
CA ASN A 538 50.73 -53.04 -1.28
C ASN A 538 50.92 -53.02 -2.80
N THR A 539 49.86 -52.76 -3.57
CA THR A 539 49.92 -52.49 -5.01
C THR A 539 49.58 -51.01 -5.24
N PRO A 540 50.44 -50.22 -5.90
CA PRO A 540 50.11 -48.83 -6.17
C PRO A 540 48.89 -48.68 -7.09
N ASP A 541 48.10 -47.62 -6.89
CA ASP A 541 46.86 -47.38 -7.64
C ASP A 541 47.09 -47.33 -9.15
N ALA A 542 48.17 -46.67 -9.59
CA ALA A 542 48.59 -46.64 -11.00
C ALA A 542 48.86 -48.03 -11.60
N ASP A 543 49.48 -48.94 -10.84
CA ASP A 543 49.77 -50.30 -11.30
C ASP A 543 48.48 -51.12 -11.42
N GLU A 544 47.55 -50.95 -10.47
CA GLU A 544 46.25 -51.59 -10.50
C GLU A 544 45.40 -51.12 -11.69
N ALA A 545 45.34 -49.80 -11.91
CA ALA A 545 44.67 -49.20 -13.05
C ALA A 545 45.24 -49.73 -14.39
N ALA A 546 46.57 -49.85 -14.49
CA ALA A 546 47.26 -50.40 -15.67
C ALA A 546 46.93 -51.89 -15.91
N MET A 547 46.68 -52.66 -14.84
CA MET A 547 46.24 -54.06 -14.91
C MET A 547 44.72 -54.22 -15.11
N GLY A 548 43.97 -53.11 -15.12
CA GLY A 548 42.51 -53.11 -15.20
C GLY A 548 41.80 -53.55 -13.92
N ARG A 549 42.49 -53.48 -12.78
CA ARG A 549 41.96 -53.70 -11.43
C ARG A 549 41.37 -52.40 -10.88
N GLN A 550 40.75 -52.45 -9.69
CA GLN A 550 40.13 -51.28 -9.05
C GLN A 550 40.97 -50.79 -7.85
N PRO A 551 41.69 -49.65 -7.99
CA PRO A 551 42.50 -49.05 -6.93
C PRO A 551 41.85 -48.91 -5.55
N ALA A 552 40.54 -48.66 -5.54
CA ALA A 552 39.80 -48.42 -4.30
C ALA A 552 39.32 -49.69 -3.58
N ILE A 553 39.62 -50.89 -4.10
CA ILE A 553 39.05 -52.15 -3.59
C ILE A 553 40.13 -53.20 -3.39
N HIS A 554 40.26 -53.62 -2.13
CA HIS A 554 41.07 -54.79 -1.75
C HIS A 554 40.56 -56.07 -2.42
N GLU A 555 41.14 -56.36 -3.57
CA GLU A 555 40.87 -57.55 -4.35
C GLU A 555 41.72 -58.70 -3.78
N PRO A 556 41.12 -59.85 -3.41
CA PRO A 556 41.89 -60.98 -2.90
C PRO A 556 42.88 -61.46 -3.96
N ALA A 557 44.15 -61.61 -3.57
CA ALA A 557 45.25 -62.01 -4.44
C ALA A 557 44.81 -63.07 -5.46
N VAL A 558 44.85 -62.69 -6.75
CA VAL A 558 44.55 -63.62 -7.84
C VAL A 558 45.63 -64.69 -7.82
N LEU A 559 45.28 -65.88 -7.32
CA LEU A 559 46.14 -67.05 -7.38
C LEU A 559 46.29 -67.43 -8.86
N MET A 560 47.31 -66.88 -9.52
CA MET A 560 47.67 -67.24 -10.88
C MET A 560 48.19 -68.69 -10.84
N ILE A 561 47.31 -69.65 -11.06
CA ILE A 561 47.72 -71.03 -11.33
C ILE A 561 48.36 -71.00 -12.72
N LEU A 562 49.68 -70.82 -12.76
CA LEU A 562 50.49 -71.19 -13.92
C LEU A 562 50.35 -72.71 -14.08
N SER A 563 49.44 -73.16 -14.94
CA SER A 563 49.46 -74.54 -15.42
C SER A 563 50.55 -74.65 -16.49
N ASP A 564 51.79 -74.69 -16.05
CA ASP A 564 52.85 -75.30 -16.85
C ASP A 564 52.78 -76.82 -16.64
N GLN A 565 52.72 -77.53 -17.77
CA GLN A 565 52.85 -78.99 -17.95
C GLN A 565 51.60 -79.88 -17.79
N LEU A 566 50.99 -80.24 -18.93
CA LEU A 566 51.12 -81.59 -19.53
C LEU A 566 50.66 -81.62 -20.99
#